data_AF-A0A9Q3J3Y6-F1
#
_entry.id   AF-A0A9Q3J3Y6-F1
#
_cell.length_a   1.000
_cell.length_b   1.000
_cell.length_c   1.000
_cell.angle_alpha   90.00
_cell.angle_beta   90.00
_cell.angle_gamma   90.00
#
_symmetry.space_group_name_H-M   'P 1'
#
loop_
_entity.id
_entity.type
_entity.pdbx_description
1 polymer ?
#
loop_
_entity_poly.entity_id
_entity_poly.type
_entity_poly.pdbx_seq_one_letter_code
_entity_poly.pdbx_strand_id
1 'polypeptide(L)'
;MYLVTALPQGSERSFNECLVLAERYRKAPMLLSCHKDGTALYTAIMIWNRVISHTGLFQKIISDREPKFTSALWKNLHNFFEQSYHSQKLTTLKLMFWKKE
;
A
#
# COMPACT_ATOMS: atom_id res chain seq x y z
N MET A 1 9.64 -0.29 23.22
CA MET A 1 8.61 -0.35 22.16
C MET A 1 8.02 1.05 22.07
N TYR A 2 8.31 1.79 21.00
CA TYR A 2 7.78 3.16 20.83
C TYR A 2 6.48 3.09 20.04
N LEU A 3 5.41 3.60 20.63
CA LEU A 3 4.10 3.72 20.00
C LEU A 3 4.09 5.05 19.22
N VAL A 4 4.10 5.00 17.89
CA VAL A 4 3.92 6.20 17.06
C VAL A 4 2.42 6.47 17.00
N THR A 5 1.92 7.47 17.73
CA THR A 5 0.49 7.74 17.90
C THR A 5 -0.12 8.69 16.86
N ALA A 6 0.73 9.38 16.08
CA ALA A 6 0.37 10.21 14.94
C ALA A 6 1.66 10.70 14.28
N LEU A 7 1.59 11.09 13.00
CA LEU A 7 2.63 11.91 12.40
C LEU A 7 2.49 13.36 12.90
N PRO A 8 3.60 14.07 13.19
CA PRO A 8 3.54 15.48 13.60
C PRO A 8 2.89 16.33 12.51
N GLN A 9 2.17 17.39 12.92
CA GLN A 9 1.61 18.37 11.97
C GLN A 9 2.76 19.04 11.21
N GLY A 10 2.73 18.89 9.88
CA GLY A 10 3.65 19.56 8.97
C GLY A 10 2.96 20.66 8.18
N SER A 11 3.70 21.27 7.25
CA SER A 11 3.13 22.18 6.24
C SER A 11 2.13 21.45 5.34
N GLU A 12 1.32 22.19 4.56
CA GLU A 12 0.36 21.58 3.61
C GLU A 12 1.00 20.58 2.63
N ARG A 13 2.28 20.75 2.32
CA ARG A 13 3.05 19.85 1.44
C ARG A 13 3.70 18.68 2.17
N SER A 14 3.59 18.63 3.50
CA SER A 14 4.17 17.57 4.31
C SER A 14 3.31 16.30 4.26
N PHE A 15 3.95 15.15 4.23
CA PHE A 15 3.25 13.88 4.39
C PHE A 15 2.60 13.83 5.77
N ASN A 16 1.33 13.41 5.81
CA ASN A 16 0.51 13.41 7.01
C ASN A 16 -0.11 12.03 7.28
N GLU A 17 0.25 11.02 6.48
CA GLU A 17 -0.19 9.65 6.67
C GLU A 17 0.93 8.65 6.38
N CYS A 18 0.86 7.47 7.02
CA CYS A 18 1.79 6.37 6.79
C CYS A 18 1.03 5.14 6.30
N LEU A 19 1.32 4.72 5.07
CA LEU A 19 0.88 3.45 4.52
C LEU A 19 1.81 2.33 5.01
N VAL A 20 1.23 1.33 5.66
CA VAL A 20 1.93 0.15 6.14
C VAL A 20 1.69 -1.01 5.19
N LEU A 21 2.77 -1.60 4.70
CA LEU A 21 2.73 -2.79 3.86
C LEU A 21 3.41 -3.95 4.58
N ALA A 22 2.63 -4.95 4.93
CA ALA A 22 3.12 -6.17 5.54
C ALA A 22 3.12 -7.30 4.51
N GLU A 23 4.30 -7.82 4.20
CA GLU A 23 4.49 -8.98 3.34
C GLU A 23 4.90 -10.18 4.19
N ARG A 24 4.28 -11.35 3.94
CA ARG A 24 4.47 -12.55 4.77
C ARG A 24 5.92 -13.03 4.95
N TYR A 25 6.80 -12.75 3.99
CA TYR A 25 8.18 -13.22 4.01
C TYR A 25 9.16 -12.17 4.52
N ARG A 26 8.73 -10.91 4.68
CA ARG A 26 9.57 -9.88 5.27
C ARG A 26 9.39 -9.88 6.77
N LYS A 27 10.52 -9.87 7.49
CA LYS A 27 10.54 -9.76 8.96
C LYS A 27 10.09 -8.38 9.45
N ALA A 28 10.08 -7.37 8.58
CA ALA A 28 9.69 -6.01 8.89
C ALA A 28 8.73 -5.46 7.82
N PRO A 29 7.71 -4.67 8.21
CA PRO A 29 6.82 -4.01 7.27
C PRO A 29 7.55 -2.90 6.52
N MET A 30 7.10 -2.62 5.30
CA MET A 30 7.51 -1.41 4.57
C MET A 30 6.58 -0.26 4.98
N LEU A 31 7.17 0.91 5.23
CA LEU A 31 6.46 2.11 5.62
C LEU A 31 6.62 3.15 4.50
N LEU A 32 5.50 3.63 3.96
CA LEU A 32 5.49 4.68 2.96
C LEU A 32 4.83 5.93 3.52
N SER A 33 5.50 7.07 3.40
CA SER A 33 4.92 8.37 3.70
C SER A 33 4.01 8.81 2.56
N CYS A 34 2.77 9.20 2.89
CA CYS A 34 1.76 9.61 1.93
C CYS A 34 0.90 10.75 2.48
N HIS A 35 -0.01 11.24 1.63
CA HIS A 35 -1.03 12.20 2.02
C HIS A 35 -2.37 11.49 2.26
N LYS A 36 -3.04 11.87 3.34
CA LYS A 36 -4.36 11.39 3.73
C LYS A 36 -5.39 11.56 2.62
N ASP A 37 -5.36 12.73 1.98
CA ASP A 37 -6.24 13.13 0.87
C ASP A 37 -5.77 12.59 -0.49
N GLY A 38 -4.76 11.72 -0.50
CA GLY A 38 -4.26 11.07 -1.71
C GLY A 38 -5.33 10.20 -2.37
N THR A 39 -5.40 10.29 -3.70
CA THR A 39 -6.35 9.48 -4.49
C THR A 39 -5.91 8.01 -4.56
N ALA A 40 -6.83 7.14 -5.00
CA ALA A 40 -6.51 5.75 -5.29
C ALA A 40 -5.38 5.61 -6.32
N LEU A 41 -5.40 6.44 -7.37
CA LEU A 41 -4.35 6.45 -8.40
C LEU A 41 -2.99 6.88 -7.84
N TYR A 42 -2.96 7.95 -7.04
CA TYR A 42 -1.74 8.40 -6.37
C TYR A 42 -1.15 7.28 -5.51
N THR A 43 -1.99 6.60 -4.74
CA THR A 43 -1.58 5.47 -3.88
C THR A 43 -1.05 4.30 -4.71
N ALA A 44 -1.71 3.97 -5.83
CA ALA A 44 -1.30 2.89 -6.72
C ALA A 44 0.05 3.17 -7.39
N ILE A 45 0.26 4.38 -7.91
CA ILE A 45 1.54 4.81 -8.50
C ILE A 45 2.65 4.75 -7.44
N MET A 46 2.37 5.18 -6.22
CA MET A 46 3.34 5.11 -5.13
C MET A 46 3.75 3.68 -4.81
N ILE A 47 2.79 2.76 -4.68
CA ILE A 47 3.05 1.34 -4.45
C ILE A 47 3.83 0.75 -5.64
N TRP A 48 3.45 1.09 -6.87
CA TRP A 48 4.15 0.61 -8.07
C TRP A 48 5.62 1.00 -8.05
N ASN A 49 5.90 2.29 -7.90
CA ASN A 49 7.24 2.84 -8.00
C ASN A 49 8.14 2.47 -6.83
N ARG A 50 7.60 2.37 -5.61
CA ARG A 50 8.39 2.16 -4.40
C ARG A 50 8.44 0.71 -3.93
N VAL A 51 7.44 -0.09 -4.26
CA VAL A 51 7.28 -1.44 -3.71
C VAL A 51 7.43 -2.47 -4.81
N ILE A 52 6.55 -2.46 -5.81
CA ILE A 52 6.51 -3.47 -6.87
C ILE A 52 7.82 -3.51 -7.66
N SER A 53 8.45 -2.35 -7.87
CA SER A 53 9.79 -2.23 -8.48
C SER A 53 10.88 -3.05 -7.77
N HIS A 54 10.75 -3.30 -6.46
CA HIS A 54 11.72 -4.04 -5.65
C HIS A 54 11.26 -5.45 -5.27
N THR A 55 9.95 -5.66 -5.13
CA THR A 55 9.37 -6.93 -4.64
C THR A 55 8.81 -7.81 -5.75
N GLY A 56 8.61 -7.26 -6.95
CA GLY A 56 7.76 -7.87 -7.96
C GLY A 56 6.27 -7.73 -7.65
N LEU A 57 5.45 -8.38 -8.47
CA LEU A 57 3.99 -8.33 -8.36
C LEU A 57 3.47 -9.22 -7.22
N PHE A 58 2.42 -8.73 -6.56
CA PHE A 58 1.72 -9.47 -5.53
C PHE A 58 0.52 -10.20 -6.13
N GLN A 59 0.33 -11.47 -5.79
CA GLN A 59 -0.84 -12.23 -6.25
C GLN A 59 -2.10 -11.82 -5.49
N LYS A 60 -1.97 -11.57 -4.18
CA LYS A 60 -3.10 -11.25 -3.30
C LYS A 60 -2.80 -10.00 -2.50
N ILE A 61 -3.69 -9.02 -2.61
CA ILE A 61 -3.65 -7.79 -1.82
C ILE A 61 -4.84 -7.83 -0.85
N ILE A 62 -4.56 -7.68 0.44
CA ILE A 62 -5.57 -7.55 1.50
C ILE A 62 -5.47 -6.14 2.03
N SER A 63 -6.47 -5.30 1.77
CA SER A 63 -6.53 -3.94 2.31
C SER A 63 -7.56 -3.82 3.44
N ASP A 64 -7.49 -2.73 4.20
CA ASP A 64 -8.67 -2.24 4.92
C ASP A 64 -9.74 -1.71 3.94
N ARG A 65 -10.87 -1.24 4.47
CA ARG A 65 -12.00 -0.72 3.68
C ARG A 65 -11.89 0.78 3.39
N GLU A 66 -10.69 1.33 3.29
CA GLU A 66 -10.53 2.74 2.99
C GLU A 66 -10.90 3.06 1.52
N PRO A 67 -11.55 4.20 1.22
CA PRO A 67 -12.03 4.51 -0.14
C PRO A 67 -10.94 4.45 -1.22
N LYS A 68 -9.69 4.75 -0.85
CA LYS A 68 -8.55 4.70 -1.79
C LYS A 68 -8.13 3.27 -2.16
N PHE A 69 -8.51 2.26 -1.38
CA PHE A 69 -8.30 0.84 -1.71
C PHE A 69 -9.52 0.14 -2.29
N THR A 70 -10.73 0.63 -2.00
CA THR A 70 -11.97 0.05 -2.55
C THR A 70 -12.31 0.55 -3.97
N SER A 71 -11.49 1.46 -4.52
CA SER A 71 -11.66 1.98 -5.89
C SER A 71 -11.60 0.89 -6.96
N ALA A 72 -12.39 1.05 -8.02
CA ALA A 72 -12.39 0.15 -9.19
C ALA A 72 -11.02 0.00 -9.85
N LEU A 73 -10.15 1.00 -9.67
CA LEU A 73 -8.75 0.97 -10.14
C LEU A 73 -8.03 -0.31 -9.72
N TRP A 74 -8.18 -0.75 -8.47
CA TRP A 74 -7.46 -1.92 -7.95
C TRP A 74 -7.93 -3.22 -8.57
N LYS A 75 -9.24 -3.35 -8.82
CA LYS A 75 -9.81 -4.50 -9.54
C LYS A 75 -9.31 -4.55 -10.98
N ASN A 76 -9.28 -3.41 -11.66
CA ASN A 76 -8.80 -3.32 -13.04
C ASN A 76 -7.31 -3.66 -13.14
N LEU A 77 -6.49 -3.15 -12.22
CA LEU A 77 -5.06 -3.49 -12.14
C LEU A 77 -4.84 -4.98 -11.89
N HIS A 78 -5.55 -5.55 -10.92
CA HIS A 78 -5.44 -6.97 -10.59
C HIS A 78 -5.80 -7.86 -11.79
N ASN A 79 -6.92 -7.58 -12.46
CA ASN A 79 -7.32 -8.29 -13.68
C ASN A 79 -6.27 -8.19 -14.80
N PHE A 80 -5.68 -7.01 -14.99
CA PHE A 80 -4.64 -6.79 -16.00
C PHE A 80 -3.38 -7.63 -15.74
N PHE A 81 -2.95 -7.72 -14.48
CA PHE A 81 -1.76 -8.50 -14.12
C PHE A 81 -2.01 -10.01 -14.10
N GLU A 82 -3.18 -10.47 -13.67
CA GLU A 82 -3.53 -11.90 -13.68
C GLU A 82 -3.50 -12.51 -15.10
N GLN A 83 -3.89 -11.74 -16.12
CA GLN A 83 -3.80 -12.19 -17.51
C GLN A 83 -2.35 -12.34 -18.00
N SER A 84 -1.40 -11.64 -17.39
CA SER A 84 -0.03 -11.54 -17.87
C SER A 84 0.95 -12.53 -17.20
N TYR A 85 0.65 -13.01 -15.99
CA TYR A 85 1.61 -13.81 -15.18
C TYR A 85 0.94 -15.01 -14.49
N HIS A 86 0.97 -16.19 -15.14
CA HIS A 86 0.31 -17.39 -14.63
C HIS A 86 1.17 -18.25 -13.67
N SER A 87 2.47 -17.97 -13.51
CA SER A 87 3.36 -18.85 -12.75
C SER A 87 4.53 -18.10 -12.10
N GLN A 88 4.33 -17.60 -10.86
CA GLN A 88 5.43 -17.15 -9.98
C GLN A 88 5.16 -17.52 -8.52
N LYS A 89 6.21 -17.57 -7.67
CA LYS A 89 6.08 -17.86 -6.23
C LYS A 89 5.23 -16.78 -5.54
N LEU A 90 4.17 -17.23 -4.89
CA LEU A 90 3.04 -16.39 -4.49
C LEU A 90 3.30 -15.68 -3.15
N THR A 91 3.04 -14.37 -3.08
CA THR A 91 3.07 -13.60 -1.83
C THR A 91 1.76 -12.82 -1.64
N THR A 92 1.31 -12.75 -0.39
CA THR A 92 0.18 -11.93 0.03
C THR A 92 0.72 -10.66 0.66
N LEU A 93 0.24 -9.51 0.19
CA LEU A 93 0.52 -8.21 0.75
C LEU A 93 -0.69 -7.72 1.54
N LYS A 94 -0.47 -7.35 2.80
CA LYS A 94 -1.47 -6.64 3.59
C LYS A 94 -1.17 -5.15 3.54
N LEU A 95 -2.14 -4.36 3.07
CA LEU A 95 -2.13 -2.91 3.04
C LEU A 95 -3.05 -2.39 4.14
N MET A 96 -2.56 -1.46 4.94
CA MET A 96 -3.41 -0.77 5.91
C MET A 96 -2.83 0.60 6.22
N PHE A 97 -3.71 1.55 6.47
CA PHE A 97 -3.27 2.78 7.10
C PHE A 97 -3.11 2.57 8.58
N TRP A 98 -2.06 3.18 9.12
CA TRP A 98 -1.96 3.29 10.56
C TRP A 98 -3.04 4.26 11.04
N LYS A 99 -4.05 3.74 11.74
CA LYS A 99 -5.15 4.52 12.30
C LYS A 99 -4.98 4.62 13.81
N LYS A 100 -5.15 5.83 14.34
CA LYS A 100 -5.29 6.08 15.77
C LYS A 100 -6.73 5.71 16.17
N GLU A 101 -6.88 4.88 17.19
CA GLU A 101 -8.17 4.67 17.88
C GLU A 101 -8.56 5.92 18.69
#